data_AF-A0A7J2R605-F1
#
_entry.id   AF-A0A7J2R605-F1
#
_cell.length_a   1.000
_cell.length_b   1.000
_cell.length_c   1.000
_cell.angle_alpha   90.00
_cell.angle_beta   90.00
_cell.angle_gamma   90.00
#
_symmetry.space_group_name_H-M   'P 1'
#
loop_
_entity.id
_entity.type
_entity.pdbx_description
1 polymer ?
#
loop_
_entity_poly.entity_id
_entity_poly.type
_entity_poly.pdbx_seq_one_letter_code
_entity_poly.pdbx_strand_id
1 'polypeptide(L)'
;MPFSKEDVTSLAFKIYKEKENVEKSIWRLAELCVTINSNIKNGYDIKPLETDNLILLIREDVNGGLIEPSEEEVKEVADIISYENPSKSQLDWYIAEKQLLLEEIKNIIAKNR
;
A
#
# COMPACT_ATOMS: atom_id res chain seq x y z
N MET A 1 0.66 6.74 16.52
CA MET A 1 2.08 7.08 16.27
C MET A 1 2.40 6.55 14.89
N PRO A 2 3.33 7.18 14.15
CA PRO A 2 3.83 6.59 12.90
C PRO A 2 4.42 5.20 13.18
N PHE A 3 4.20 4.23 12.28
CA PHE A 3 4.81 2.89 12.37
C PHE A 3 6.34 2.98 12.23
N SER A 4 7.04 2.03 12.84
CA SER A 4 8.50 1.93 12.80
C SER A 4 8.99 0.92 11.77
N LYS A 5 10.29 0.94 11.47
CA LYS A 5 10.93 -0.10 10.65
C LYS A 5 10.84 -1.50 11.28
N GLU A 6 10.78 -1.57 12.61
CA GLU A 6 10.61 -2.85 13.34
C GLU A 6 9.22 -3.44 13.11
N ASP A 7 8.19 -2.58 13.04
CA ASP A 7 6.83 -3.00 12.71
C ASP A 7 6.76 -3.55 11.28
N VAL A 8 7.37 -2.85 10.32
CA VAL A 8 7.48 -3.31 8.93
C VAL A 8 8.21 -4.65 8.85
N THR A 9 9.34 -4.78 9.56
CA THR A 9 10.12 -6.03 9.57
C THR A 9 9.31 -7.19 10.15
N SER A 10 8.60 -6.95 11.25
CA SER A 10 7.79 -7.96 11.93
C SER A 10 6.64 -8.44 11.04
N LEU A 11 5.97 -7.51 10.37
CA LEU A 11 4.86 -7.82 9.47
C LEU A 11 5.35 -8.47 8.17
N ALA A 12 6.45 -8.00 7.58
CA ALA A 12 7.07 -8.61 6.40
C ALA A 12 7.46 -10.06 6.67
N PHE A 13 8.02 -10.35 7.85
CA PHE A 13 8.33 -11.71 8.26
C PHE A 13 7.08 -12.59 8.43
N LYS A 14 5.97 -12.01 8.89
CA LYS A 14 4.69 -12.71 8.96
C LYS A 14 4.17 -13.04 7.56
N ILE A 15 4.17 -12.08 6.64
CA ILE A 15 3.75 -12.26 5.24
C ILE A 15 4.61 -13.32 4.55
N TYR A 16 5.94 -13.27 4.73
CA TYR A 16 6.85 -14.28 4.19
C TYR A 16 6.45 -15.71 4.60
N LYS A 17 6.01 -15.90 5.85
CA LYS A 17 5.56 -17.20 6.35
C LYS A 17 4.25 -17.69 5.73
N GLU A 18 3.44 -16.82 5.14
CA GLU A 18 2.21 -17.18 4.44
C GLU A 18 2.49 -17.95 3.15
N LYS A 19 3.75 -17.97 2.67
CA LYS A 19 4.20 -18.69 1.45
C LYS A 19 3.35 -18.38 0.22
N GLU A 20 2.85 -17.16 0.16
CA GLU A 20 2.11 -16.65 -0.99
C GLU A 20 3.03 -16.63 -2.22
N ASN A 21 2.49 -17.00 -3.39
CA ASN A 21 3.27 -16.99 -4.63
C ASN A 21 3.56 -15.55 -5.07
N VAL A 22 4.58 -15.39 -5.91
CA VAL A 22 5.05 -14.06 -6.35
C VAL A 22 3.94 -13.28 -7.04
N GLU A 23 3.18 -13.92 -7.94
CA GLU A 23 2.08 -13.28 -8.68
C GLU A 23 1.00 -12.71 -7.75
N LYS A 24 0.53 -13.48 -6.76
CA LYS A 24 -0.45 -12.96 -5.78
C LYS A 24 0.12 -11.84 -4.94
N SER A 25 1.39 -11.90 -4.59
CA SER A 25 2.05 -10.80 -3.87
C SER A 25 2.19 -9.53 -4.70
N ILE A 26 2.42 -9.66 -6.01
CA ILE A 26 2.40 -8.53 -6.93
C ILE A 26 1.00 -7.90 -6.96
N TRP A 27 -0.04 -8.71 -7.15
CA TRP A 27 -1.43 -8.25 -7.14
C TRP A 27 -1.82 -7.57 -5.83
N ARG A 28 -1.47 -8.19 -4.70
CA ARG A 28 -1.71 -7.64 -3.35
C ARG A 28 -0.99 -6.31 -3.14
N LEU A 29 0.26 -6.19 -3.60
CA LEU A 29 0.99 -4.93 -3.51
C LEU A 29 0.35 -3.86 -4.40
N ALA A 30 -0.05 -4.20 -5.62
CA ALA A 30 -0.71 -3.30 -6.54
C ALA A 30 -2.03 -2.78 -5.96
N GLU A 31 -2.87 -3.66 -5.41
CA GLU A 31 -4.13 -3.30 -4.77
C GLU A 31 -3.92 -2.30 -3.63
N LEU A 32 -2.92 -2.54 -2.77
CA LEU A 32 -2.57 -1.63 -1.68
C LEU A 32 -2.12 -0.26 -2.21
N CYS A 33 -1.26 -0.24 -3.24
CA CYS A 33 -0.78 1.00 -3.84
C CYS A 33 -1.91 1.82 -4.47
N VAL A 34 -2.78 1.20 -5.27
CA VAL A 34 -3.93 1.91 -5.87
C VAL A 34 -4.88 2.40 -4.78
N THR A 35 -5.18 1.57 -3.78
CA THR A 35 -6.03 1.99 -2.65
C THR A 35 -5.46 3.22 -1.95
N ILE A 36 -4.16 3.23 -1.67
CA ILE A 36 -3.52 4.40 -1.01
C ILE A 36 -3.58 5.62 -1.94
N ASN A 37 -3.19 5.45 -3.20
CA ASN A 37 -3.10 6.54 -4.17
C ASN A 37 -4.45 7.19 -4.48
N SER A 38 -5.53 6.41 -4.51
CA SER A 38 -6.89 6.93 -4.73
C SER A 38 -7.40 7.79 -3.56
N ASN A 39 -6.83 7.63 -2.36
CA ASN A 39 -7.30 8.26 -1.11
C ASN A 39 -6.42 9.42 -0.60
N ILE A 40 -5.42 9.83 -1.39
CA ILE A 40 -4.50 10.94 -1.09
C ILE A 40 -4.52 12.00 -2.22
N LYS A 41 -4.34 13.26 -1.87
CA LYS A 41 -4.07 14.43 -2.72
C LYS A 41 -2.73 14.20 -3.40
N ASN A 42 -2.70 14.29 -4.74
CA ASN A 42 -1.52 14.05 -5.59
C ASN A 42 -1.01 12.58 -5.64
N GLY A 43 -1.87 11.58 -5.39
CA GLY A 43 -1.44 10.17 -5.33
C GLY A 43 -0.87 9.55 -6.60
N TYR A 44 -1.04 10.18 -7.77
CA TYR A 44 -0.47 9.69 -9.03
C TYR A 44 1.05 9.89 -9.17
N ASP A 45 1.67 10.71 -8.32
CA ASP A 45 3.14 10.93 -8.34
C ASP A 45 3.91 9.94 -7.44
N ILE A 46 3.22 9.10 -6.68
CA ILE A 46 3.85 8.18 -5.75
C ILE A 46 4.06 6.85 -6.43
N LYS A 47 5.32 6.55 -6.73
CA LYS A 47 5.69 5.27 -7.30
C LYS A 47 5.32 4.14 -6.31
N PRO A 48 4.93 2.97 -6.80
CA PRO A 48 4.59 1.82 -5.95
C PRO A 48 5.65 1.48 -4.89
N LEU A 49 6.93 1.74 -5.23
CA LEU A 49 8.09 1.47 -4.39
C LEU A 49 8.57 2.65 -3.53
N GLU A 50 7.96 3.82 -3.66
CA GLU A 50 8.31 5.02 -2.88
C GLU A 50 7.27 5.24 -1.76
N THR A 51 7.74 5.76 -0.64
CA THR A 51 6.95 5.94 0.60
C THR A 51 7.35 7.24 1.26
N ASP A 52 7.12 8.36 0.60
CA ASP A 52 7.27 9.67 1.25
C ASP A 52 6.05 9.99 2.13
N ASN A 53 6.22 10.88 3.12
CA ASN A 53 5.27 11.18 4.21
C ASN A 53 3.83 11.53 3.74
N LEU A 54 3.07 10.49 3.46
CA LEU A 54 1.73 10.45 2.86
C LEU A 54 0.60 10.96 3.77
N ILE A 55 0.87 11.03 5.08
CA ILE A 55 -0.10 11.39 6.12
C ILE A 55 -0.66 12.80 5.95
N LEU A 56 0.11 13.73 5.37
CA LEU A 56 -0.31 15.14 5.19
C LEU A 56 -1.18 15.35 3.94
N LEU A 57 -1.38 14.32 3.12
CA LEU A 57 -2.01 14.44 1.82
C LEU A 57 -3.39 13.81 1.76
N ILE A 58 -4.06 13.42 2.84
CA ILE A 58 -5.38 12.75 2.70
C ILE A 58 -6.39 13.67 1.99
N ARG A 59 -7.14 13.12 1.02
CA ARG A 59 -8.18 13.82 0.26
C ARG A 59 -9.31 14.26 1.19
N GLU A 60 -9.70 15.54 1.13
CA GLU A 60 -10.75 16.13 1.98
C GLU A 60 -12.16 15.68 1.58
N ASP A 61 -12.33 15.16 0.36
CA ASP A 61 -13.59 14.63 -0.16
C ASP A 61 -13.83 13.15 0.19
N VAL A 62 -12.92 12.52 0.93
CA VAL A 62 -13.09 11.18 1.49
C VAL A 62 -14.05 11.28 2.68
N ASN A 63 -15.36 11.25 2.40
CA ASN A 63 -16.47 11.30 3.37
C ASN A 63 -16.55 10.03 4.23
N GLY A 64 -15.51 9.74 5.01
CA GLY A 64 -15.51 8.70 6.05
C GLY A 64 -15.36 7.26 5.56
N GLY A 65 -15.03 7.02 4.29
CA GLY A 65 -14.79 5.69 3.71
C GLY A 65 -13.75 5.72 2.59
N LEU A 66 -12.90 4.70 2.52
CA LEU A 66 -11.88 4.58 1.48
C LEU A 66 -12.53 4.36 0.12
N ILE A 67 -11.99 5.02 -0.91
CA ILE A 67 -12.27 4.69 -2.31
C ILE A 67 -11.59 3.35 -2.61
N GLU A 68 -12.38 2.36 -3.01
CA GLU A 68 -11.87 1.06 -3.42
C GLU A 68 -11.24 1.15 -4.83
N PRO A 69 -10.13 0.42 -5.07
CA PRO A 69 -9.48 0.42 -6.36
C PRO A 69 -10.29 -0.38 -7.39
N SER A 70 -10.28 0.04 -8.66
CA SER A 70 -10.84 -0.78 -9.75
C SER A 70 -9.85 -1.88 -10.19
N GLU A 71 -10.35 -3.01 -10.69
CA GLU A 71 -9.49 -4.11 -11.17
C GLU A 71 -8.54 -3.68 -12.29
N GLU A 72 -9.00 -2.76 -13.17
CA GLU A 72 -8.19 -2.22 -14.26
C GLU A 72 -6.98 -1.43 -13.73
N GLU A 73 -7.19 -0.54 -12.75
CA GLU A 73 -6.10 0.22 -12.11
C GLU A 73 -5.12 -0.70 -11.38
N VAL A 74 -5.64 -1.71 -10.66
CA VAL A 74 -4.79 -2.70 -9.97
C VAL A 74 -3.94 -3.46 -10.98
N LYS A 75 -4.52 -3.84 -12.12
CA LYS A 75 -3.81 -4.56 -13.16
C LYS A 75 -2.68 -3.72 -13.77
N GLU A 76 -2.92 -2.45 -14.06
CA GLU A 76 -1.88 -1.55 -14.59
C GLU A 76 -0.69 -1.43 -13.63
N VAL A 77 -0.95 -1.28 -12.33
CA VAL A 77 0.11 -1.23 -11.32
C VAL A 77 0.80 -2.58 -11.14
N ALA A 78 0.05 -3.69 -11.21
CA ALA A 78 0.61 -5.04 -11.15
C ALA A 78 1.57 -5.32 -12.31
N ASP A 79 1.23 -4.87 -13.52
CA ASP A 79 2.07 -5.00 -14.72
C ASP A 79 3.39 -4.20 -14.55
N ILE A 80 3.33 -3.00 -13.97
CA ILE A 80 4.53 -2.19 -13.65
C ILE A 80 5.42 -2.93 -12.65
N ILE A 81 4.86 -3.41 -11.54
CA ILE A 81 5.62 -4.14 -10.51
C ILE A 81 6.21 -5.42 -11.11
N SER A 82 5.45 -6.13 -11.95
CA SER A 82 5.93 -7.35 -12.62
C SER A 82 7.10 -7.05 -13.54
N TYR A 83 7.05 -5.95 -14.29
CA TYR A 83 8.13 -5.49 -15.16
C TYR A 83 9.40 -5.12 -14.38
N GLU A 84 9.26 -4.49 -13.21
CA GLU A 84 10.38 -4.18 -12.31
C GLU A 84 11.01 -5.44 -11.68
N ASN A 85 10.28 -6.56 -11.69
CA ASN A 85 10.72 -7.89 -11.26
C ASN A 85 11.39 -7.89 -9.86
N PRO A 86 10.72 -7.37 -8.81
CA PRO A 86 11.27 -7.37 -7.46
C PRO A 86 11.39 -8.79 -6.92
N SER A 87 12.38 -9.00 -6.04
CA SER A 87 12.48 -10.27 -5.31
C SER A 87 11.30 -10.46 -4.36
N LYS A 88 11.00 -11.72 -4.01
CA LYS A 88 9.92 -12.05 -3.08
C LYS A 88 10.06 -11.33 -1.73
N SER A 89 11.27 -11.25 -1.18
CA SER A 89 11.51 -10.54 0.08
C SER A 89 11.26 -9.04 -0.03
N GLN A 90 11.52 -8.43 -1.20
CA GLN A 90 11.17 -7.04 -1.45
C GLN A 90 9.65 -6.86 -1.51
N LEU A 91 8.93 -7.74 -2.22
CA LEU A 91 7.46 -7.72 -2.23
C LEU A 91 6.88 -7.83 -0.81
N ASP A 92 7.36 -8.76 0.00
CA ASP A 92 6.90 -8.95 1.38
C ASP A 92 7.12 -7.69 2.23
N TRP A 93 8.28 -7.03 2.05
CA TRP A 93 8.59 -5.76 2.69
C TRP A 93 7.65 -4.64 2.26
N TYR A 94 7.47 -4.44 0.96
CA TYR A 94 6.61 -3.38 0.44
C TYR A 94 5.14 -3.59 0.80
N ILE A 95 4.66 -4.84 0.78
CA ILE A 95 3.30 -5.17 1.23
C ILE A 95 3.15 -4.79 2.72
N ALA A 96 4.10 -5.18 3.57
CA ALA A 96 4.04 -4.85 4.99
C ALA A 96 3.96 -3.33 5.22
N GLU A 97 4.84 -2.59 4.56
CA GLU A 97 4.89 -1.14 4.68
C GLU A 97 3.58 -0.47 4.21
N LYS A 98 3.07 -0.86 3.04
CA LYS A 98 1.82 -0.32 2.49
C LYS A 98 0.60 -0.72 3.33
N GLN A 99 0.59 -1.92 3.93
CA GLN A 99 -0.47 -2.32 4.87
C GLN A 99 -0.49 -1.42 6.10
N LEU A 100 0.66 -1.18 6.73
CA LEU A 100 0.75 -0.32 7.91
C LEU A 100 0.34 1.12 7.58
N LEU A 101 0.79 1.63 6.42
CA LEU A 101 0.39 2.96 5.96
C LEU A 101 -1.13 3.06 5.74
N LEU A 102 -1.74 2.06 5.11
CA LEU A 102 -3.18 2.03 4.90
C LEU A 102 -3.95 1.99 6.24
N GLU A 103 -3.46 1.26 7.23
CA GLU A 103 -4.02 1.25 8.59
C GLU A 103 -3.93 2.63 9.26
N GLU A 104 -2.83 3.36 9.07
CA GLU A 104 -2.71 4.73 9.56
C GLU A 104 -3.71 5.67 8.91
N ILE A 105 -3.86 5.60 7.58
CA ILE A 105 -4.85 6.38 6.84
C ILE A 105 -6.26 6.08 7.38
N LYS A 106 -6.62 4.80 7.53
CA LYS A 106 -7.90 4.38 8.12
C LYS A 106 -8.11 4.94 9.52
N ASN A 107 -7.08 4.91 10.37
CA ASN A 107 -7.14 5.44 11.73
C ASN A 107 -7.32 6.96 11.78
N ILE A 108 -6.72 7.71 10.84
CA ILE A 108 -6.89 9.16 10.73
C ILE A 108 -8.32 9.49 10.29
N ILE A 109 -8.83 8.81 9.26
CA ILE A 109 -10.21 8.99 8.79
C ILE A 109 -11.20 8.71 9.92
N ALA A 110 -11.00 7.63 10.68
CA ALA A 110 -11.87 7.27 11.80
C ALA A 110 -11.86 8.28 12.95
N LYS A 111 -10.73 8.98 13.18
CA LYS A 111 -10.61 10.01 14.23
C LYS A 111 -11.20 11.36 13.83
N ASN A 112 -11.30 11.63 12.53
CA ASN A 112 -11.88 12.86 11.99
C ASN A 112 -13.42 12.77 11.82
N ARG A 113 -14.01 11.61 12.15
CA ARG A 113 -15.45 11.35 12.13
C ARG A 113 -16.05 11.60 13.51
#